data_AF-A0A6G6YBC7-F1
#
_entry.id   AF-A0A6G6YBC7-F1
#
_cell.length_a   1.000
_cell.length_b   1.000
_cell.length_c   1.000
_cell.angle_alpha   90.00
_cell.angle_beta   90.00
_cell.angle_gamma   90.00
#
_symmetry.space_group_name_H-M   'P 1'
#
loop_
_entity.id
_entity.type
_entity.pdbx_description
1 polymer ?
#
loop_
_entity_poly.entity_id
_entity_poly.type
_entity_poly.pdbx_seq_one_letter_code
_entity_poly.pdbx_strand_id
1 'polypeptide(L)'
;MAARKVAKKGDFGKGIVEPNWSVLLSDTNERKAAKAHWNCVTAEMADREILSPSNGHAIQRLVIAYLVYDRCARQVAIDGLITEPNPENPKAIARLSIHYKAQCEAEKTVERLEAQLGLSPGRRSRVGKVAKKRERSAGADAFLGPRA
;
A
#
# COMPACT_ATOMS: atom_id res chain seq x y z
N MET A 1 13.10 -8.42 37.14
CA MET A 1 12.09 -8.70 36.08
C MET A 1 11.83 -7.41 35.31
N ALA A 2 12.35 -7.28 34.10
CA ALA A 2 12.22 -6.09 33.29
C ALA A 2 10.85 -6.07 32.57
N ALA A 3 10.03 -5.08 32.88
CA ALA A 3 8.74 -4.86 32.22
C ALA A 3 8.97 -4.45 30.76
N ARG A 4 8.53 -5.30 29.83
CA ARG A 4 8.55 -5.08 28.40
C ARG A 4 7.56 -3.95 28.07
N LYS A 5 8.08 -2.76 27.76
CA LYS A 5 7.31 -1.59 27.32
C LYS A 5 6.51 -1.98 26.07
N VAL A 6 5.19 -2.06 26.19
CA VAL A 6 4.27 -2.28 25.07
C VAL A 6 4.41 -1.09 24.13
N ALA A 7 4.75 -1.35 22.87
CA ALA A 7 4.90 -0.34 21.84
C ALA A 7 3.60 0.46 21.70
N LYS A 8 3.70 1.78 21.93
CA LYS A 8 2.62 2.74 21.75
C LYS A 8 2.18 2.66 20.29
N LYS A 9 0.91 2.31 20.04
CA LYS A 9 0.28 2.30 18.72
C LYS A 9 0.55 3.67 18.08
N GLY A 10 1.37 3.68 17.03
CA GLY A 10 1.91 4.90 16.42
C GLY A 10 0.78 5.84 16.01
N ASP A 11 0.78 7.03 16.60
CA ASP A 11 0.10 8.19 16.07
C ASP A 11 0.90 8.60 14.82
N PHE A 12 0.55 8.01 13.67
CA PHE A 12 1.12 8.39 12.38
C PHE A 12 0.69 9.83 12.13
N GLY A 13 1.61 10.76 12.42
CA GLY A 13 1.37 12.18 12.55
C GLY A 13 0.40 12.74 11.51
N LYS A 14 -0.63 13.45 11.99
CA LYS A 14 -1.54 14.35 11.27
C LYS A 14 -1.42 14.28 9.75
N GLY A 15 -2.20 13.42 9.09
CA GLY A 15 -2.46 13.65 7.68
C GLY A 15 -3.19 12.58 6.89
N ILE A 16 -2.98 11.30 7.19
CA ILE A 16 -3.54 10.22 6.36
C ILE A 16 -4.33 9.26 7.24
N VAL A 17 -5.59 9.05 6.88
CA VAL A 17 -6.51 8.16 7.60
C VAL A 17 -6.54 6.84 6.86
N GLU A 18 -6.34 5.73 7.58
CA GLU A 18 -6.50 4.39 7.02
C GLU A 18 -7.94 4.22 6.50
N PRO A 19 -8.15 3.76 5.25
CA PRO A 19 -9.47 3.49 4.72
C PRO A 19 -10.20 2.46 5.57
N ASN A 20 -11.53 2.60 5.67
CA ASN A 20 -12.34 1.57 6.28
C ASN A 20 -12.45 0.35 5.35
N TRP A 21 -11.53 -0.60 5.50
CA TRP A 21 -11.46 -1.80 4.65
C TRP A 21 -12.73 -2.66 4.71
N SER A 22 -13.53 -2.60 5.78
CA SER A 22 -14.77 -3.36 5.86
C SER A 22 -15.86 -2.90 4.89
N VAL A 23 -15.76 -1.67 4.38
CA VAL A 23 -16.68 -1.14 3.37
C VAL A 23 -16.30 -1.63 1.98
N LEU A 24 -15.00 -1.87 1.73
CA LEU A 24 -14.48 -2.21 0.40
C LEU A 24 -14.27 -3.71 0.20
N LEU A 25 -14.00 -4.44 1.29
CA LEU A 25 -13.61 -5.84 1.26
C LEU A 25 -14.52 -6.64 2.19
N SER A 26 -15.15 -7.68 1.63
CA SER A 26 -16.00 -8.60 2.37
C SER A 26 -15.19 -9.65 3.14
N ASP A 27 -14.09 -10.14 2.55
CA ASP A 27 -13.26 -11.18 3.17
C ASP A 27 -12.39 -10.64 4.33
N THR A 28 -12.38 -11.38 5.44
CA THR A 28 -11.60 -11.06 6.62
C THR A 28 -10.10 -11.22 6.39
N ASN A 29 -9.68 -12.19 5.57
CA ASN A 29 -8.26 -12.38 5.28
C ASN A 29 -7.73 -11.25 4.39
N GLU A 30 -8.48 -10.86 3.35
CA GLU A 30 -8.16 -9.70 2.53
C GLU A 30 -8.12 -8.40 3.35
N ARG A 31 -9.02 -8.20 4.32
CA ARG A 31 -8.96 -7.03 5.21
C ARG A 31 -7.69 -7.00 6.07
N LYS A 32 -7.24 -8.16 6.57
CA LYS A 32 -5.98 -8.26 7.32
C LYS A 32 -4.78 -7.96 6.41
N ALA A 33 -4.77 -8.51 5.19
CA ALA A 33 -3.73 -8.25 4.21
C ALA A 33 -3.69 -6.76 3.81
N ALA A 34 -4.84 -6.16 3.53
CA ALA A 34 -4.97 -4.73 3.20
C ALA A 34 -4.33 -3.85 4.27
N LYS A 35 -4.65 -4.12 5.53
CA LYS A 35 -4.10 -3.42 6.69
C LYS A 35 -2.58 -3.60 6.81
N ALA A 36 -2.08 -4.81 6.57
CA ALA A 36 -0.64 -5.08 6.58
C ALA A 36 0.09 -4.30 5.48
N HIS A 37 -0.40 -4.34 4.23
CA HIS A 37 0.17 -3.59 3.12
C HIS A 37 0.11 -2.09 3.36
N TRP A 38 -1.01 -1.58 3.85
CA TRP A 38 -1.16 -0.17 4.21
C TRP A 38 -0.11 0.27 5.22
N ASN A 39 0.05 -0.48 6.31
CA ASN A 39 1.05 -0.17 7.35
C ASN A 39 2.48 -0.22 6.81
N CYS A 40 2.80 -1.19 5.95
CA CYS A 40 4.12 -1.31 5.34
C CYS A 40 4.44 -0.09 4.46
N VAL A 41 3.54 0.25 3.53
CA VAL A 41 3.72 1.36 2.59
C VAL A 41 3.76 2.70 3.33
N THR A 42 2.82 2.92 4.26
CA THR A 42 2.78 4.18 5.02
C THR A 42 3.98 4.35 5.93
N ALA A 43 4.48 3.28 6.56
CA ALA A 43 5.73 3.31 7.34
C ALA A 43 6.93 3.65 6.45
N GLU A 44 7.11 2.97 5.32
CA GLU A 44 8.22 3.25 4.39
C GLU A 44 8.20 4.70 3.88
N MET A 45 7.02 5.22 3.53
CA MET A 45 6.86 6.61 3.09
C MET A 45 7.08 7.61 4.24
N ALA A 46 6.68 7.27 5.47
CA ALA A 46 6.89 8.12 6.63
C ALA A 46 8.38 8.23 6.99
N ASP A 47 9.10 7.10 6.98
CA ASP A 47 10.55 7.03 7.23
C ASP A 47 11.34 7.86 6.22
N ARG A 48 10.84 7.95 4.98
CA ARG A 48 11.42 8.76 3.91
C ARG A 48 10.96 10.21 3.90
N GLU A 49 10.04 10.57 4.77
CA GLU A 49 9.45 11.90 4.83
C GLU A 49 8.72 12.29 3.54
N ILE A 50 8.16 11.32 2.81
CA ILE A 50 7.38 11.53 1.57
C ILE A 50 5.88 11.23 1.75
N LEU A 51 5.47 10.82 2.95
CA LEU A 51 4.07 10.62 3.30
C LEU A 51 3.36 11.96 3.46
N SER A 52 2.32 12.19 2.68
CA SER A 52 1.46 13.38 2.75
C SER A 52 -0.02 13.00 2.61
N PRO A 53 -0.96 13.84 3.09
CA PRO A 53 -2.39 13.63 2.89
C PRO A 53 -2.78 13.46 1.41
N SER A 54 -2.10 14.17 0.49
CA SER A 54 -2.40 14.13 -0.95
C SER A 54 -2.19 12.74 -1.56
N ASN A 55 -1.35 11.91 -0.95
CA ASN A 55 -0.99 10.60 -1.48
C ASN A 55 -1.93 9.49 -0.97
N GLY A 56 -2.88 9.80 -0.06
CA GLY A 56 -3.68 8.79 0.64
C GLY A 56 -4.52 7.92 -0.28
N HIS A 57 -5.17 8.55 -1.26
CA HIS A 57 -5.96 7.81 -2.24
C HIS A 57 -5.10 6.96 -3.18
N ALA A 58 -3.90 7.43 -3.52
CA ALA A 58 -2.95 6.65 -4.33
C ALA A 58 -2.45 5.41 -3.57
N ILE A 59 -2.18 5.54 -2.27
CA ILE A 59 -1.80 4.42 -1.41
C ILE A 59 -2.97 3.43 -1.28
N GLN A 60 -4.20 3.91 -1.10
CA GLN A 60 -5.38 3.04 -1.05
C GLN A 60 -5.53 2.22 -2.34
N ARG A 61 -5.37 2.87 -3.50
CA ARG A 61 -5.42 2.19 -4.81
C ARG A 61 -4.29 1.17 -4.97
N LEU A 62 -3.10 1.47 -4.48
CA LEU A 62 -1.97 0.54 -4.50
C LEU A 62 -2.27 -0.72 -3.68
N VAL A 63 -2.80 -0.56 -2.47
CA VAL A 63 -3.20 -1.68 -1.61
C VAL A 63 -4.26 -2.56 -2.28
N ILE A 64 -5.27 -1.95 -2.92
CA ILE A 64 -6.27 -2.71 -3.67
C ILE A 64 -5.63 -3.46 -4.85
N ALA A 65 -4.68 -2.84 -5.56
CA ALA A 65 -3.98 -3.49 -6.66
C ALA A 65 -3.15 -4.71 -6.21
N TYR A 66 -2.47 -4.64 -5.06
CA TYR A 66 -1.81 -5.80 -4.45
C TYR A 66 -2.80 -6.94 -4.18
N LEU A 67 -3.96 -6.64 -3.60
CA LEU A 67 -4.97 -7.68 -3.33
C LEU A 67 -5.53 -8.31 -4.60
N VAL A 68 -5.76 -7.51 -5.65
CA VAL A 68 -6.21 -8.03 -6.94
C VAL A 68 -5.15 -8.95 -7.54
N TYR A 69 -3.87 -8.56 -7.47
CA TYR A 69 -2.77 -9.40 -7.90
C TYR A 69 -2.76 -10.73 -7.14
N ASP A 70 -2.80 -10.72 -5.81
CA ASP A 70 -2.77 -11.93 -4.98
C ASP A 70 -3.97 -12.85 -5.25
N ARG A 71 -5.16 -12.28 -5.42
CA ARG A 71 -6.37 -13.04 -5.76
C ARG A 71 -6.22 -13.72 -7.12
N CYS A 72 -5.76 -12.98 -8.12
CA CYS A 72 -5.59 -13.52 -9.47
C CYS A 72 -4.47 -14.56 -9.53
N ALA A 73 -3.34 -14.30 -8.85
CA ALA A 73 -2.23 -15.23 -8.75
C ALA A 73 -2.64 -16.56 -8.11
N ARG A 74 -3.45 -16.52 -7.05
CA ARG A 74 -4.00 -17.72 -6.42
C ARG A 74 -4.87 -18.51 -7.40
N GLN A 75 -5.73 -17.83 -8.17
CA GLN A 75 -6.59 -18.51 -9.13
C GLN A 75 -5.80 -19.12 -10.29
N VAL A 76 -4.78 -18.41 -10.79
CA VAL A 76 -3.87 -18.94 -11.83
C VAL A 76 -3.08 -20.14 -11.31
N ALA A 77 -2.69 -20.16 -10.04
CA ALA A 77 -2.02 -21.30 -9.43
C ALA A 77 -2.93 -22.55 -9.32
N ILE A 78 -4.25 -22.36 -9.20
CA ILE A 78 -5.24 -23.44 -9.11
C ILE A 78 -5.64 -23.93 -10.50
N ASP A 79 -6.05 -23.02 -11.38
CA ASP A 79 -6.64 -23.35 -12.69
C ASP A 79 -5.60 -23.50 -13.80
N GLY A 80 -4.38 -23.00 -13.58
CA GLY A 80 -3.33 -22.91 -14.57
C GLY A 80 -3.40 -21.64 -15.44
N LEU A 81 -2.37 -21.50 -16.29
CA LEU A 81 -2.17 -20.33 -17.14
C LEU A 81 -3.11 -20.30 -18.36
N ILE A 82 -3.50 -21.48 -18.84
CA ILE A 82 -4.24 -21.68 -20.07
C ILE A 82 -5.60 -22.25 -19.71
N THR A 83 -6.66 -21.59 -20.16
CA THR A 83 -8.00 -22.16 -20.15
C THR A 83 -8.12 -23.11 -21.34
N GLU A 84 -8.42 -24.37 -21.02
CA GLU A 84 -8.62 -25.42 -22.01
C GLU A 84 -9.80 -25.09 -22.95
N PRO A 85 -9.71 -25.46 -24.24
CA PRO A 85 -10.80 -25.29 -25.17
C PRO A 85 -12.01 -26.13 -24.75
N ASN A 86 -13.23 -25.62 -25.00
CA ASN A 86 -14.44 -26.39 -24.75
C ASN A 86 -14.43 -27.67 -25.62
N PRO A 87 -14.46 -28.88 -25.03
CA PRO A 87 -14.40 -30.14 -25.77
C PRO A 87 -15.61 -30.34 -26.70
N GLU A 88 -16.74 -29.70 -26.43
CA GLU A 88 -17.96 -29.82 -27.26
C GLU A 88 -17.91 -28.97 -28.54
N ASN A 89 -16.98 -28.02 -28.63
CA ASN A 89 -16.83 -27.14 -29.80
C ASN A 89 -15.50 -27.41 -30.51
N PRO A 90 -15.50 -28.08 -31.68
CA PRO A 90 -14.28 -28.42 -32.42
C PRO A 90 -13.45 -27.21 -32.87
N LYS A 91 -14.05 -26.01 -32.90
CA LYS A 91 -13.37 -24.75 -33.24
C LYS A 91 -12.87 -23.98 -32.01
N ALA A 92 -13.12 -24.49 -30.80
CA ALA A 92 -12.62 -23.86 -29.59
C ALA A 92 -11.09 -23.95 -29.55
N ILE A 93 -10.47 -22.82 -29.20
CA ILE A 93 -9.02 -22.70 -29.05
C ILE A 93 -8.69 -22.46 -27.59
N ALA A 94 -7.53 -22.97 -27.16
CA ALA A 94 -6.97 -22.66 -25.86
C ALA A 94 -6.74 -21.14 -25.74
N ARG A 95 -7.05 -20.57 -24.57
CA ARG A 95 -6.91 -19.13 -24.32
C ARG A 95 -6.11 -18.90 -23.04
N LEU A 96 -5.38 -17.79 -22.99
CA LEU A 96 -4.82 -17.33 -21.72
C LEU A 96 -5.95 -17.07 -20.72
N SER A 97 -5.74 -17.55 -19.49
CA SER A 97 -6.66 -17.37 -18.37
C SER A 97 -7.01 -15.89 -18.18
N ILE A 98 -8.29 -15.61 -17.91
CA ILE A 98 -8.75 -14.27 -17.58
C ILE A 98 -8.08 -13.75 -16.30
N HIS A 99 -7.79 -14.64 -15.35
CA HIS A 99 -7.12 -14.30 -14.10
C HIS A 99 -5.67 -13.95 -14.34
N TYR A 100 -4.98 -14.65 -15.24
CA TYR A 100 -3.62 -14.30 -15.62
C TYR A 100 -3.55 -12.92 -16.27
N LYS A 101 -4.46 -12.63 -17.21
CA LYS A 101 -4.53 -11.29 -17.82
C LYS A 101 -4.80 -10.21 -16.78
N ALA A 102 -5.73 -10.44 -15.85
CA ALA A 102 -6.03 -9.50 -14.76
C ALA A 102 -4.83 -9.32 -13.82
N GLN A 103 -4.09 -10.39 -13.53
CA GLN A 103 -2.86 -10.33 -12.73
C GLN A 103 -1.80 -9.44 -13.39
N CYS A 104 -1.54 -9.61 -14.69
CA CYS A 104 -0.59 -8.76 -15.42
C CYS A 104 -1.01 -7.28 -15.43
N GLU A 105 -2.32 -6.98 -15.54
CA GLU A 105 -2.79 -5.59 -15.48
C GLU A 105 -2.72 -4.99 -14.07
N ALA A 106 -2.94 -5.81 -13.03
CA ALA A 106 -2.73 -5.41 -11.65
C ALA A 106 -1.25 -5.10 -11.39
N GLU A 107 -0.33 -5.93 -11.90
CA GLU A 107 1.12 -5.73 -11.81
C GLU A 107 1.57 -4.40 -12.43
N LYS A 108 1.13 -4.12 -13.67
CA LYS A 108 1.40 -2.82 -14.32
C LYS A 108 0.87 -1.63 -13.51
N THR A 109 -0.29 -1.81 -12.87
CA THR A 109 -0.89 -0.77 -12.02
C THR A 109 -0.07 -0.55 -10.75
N VAL A 110 0.39 -1.64 -10.11
CA VAL A 110 1.29 -1.61 -8.95
C VAL A 110 2.58 -0.89 -9.31
N GLU A 111 3.28 -1.31 -10.37
CA GLU A 111 4.55 -0.72 -10.79
C GLU A 111 4.44 0.79 -11.02
N ARG A 112 3.37 1.21 -11.71
CA ARG A 112 3.10 2.64 -11.95
C ARG A 112 2.86 3.41 -10.65
N LEU A 113 2.07 2.86 -9.73
CA LEU A 113 1.74 3.54 -8.46
C LEU A 113 2.96 3.58 -7.53
N GLU A 114 3.74 2.51 -7.44
CA GLU A 114 4.99 2.49 -6.69
C GLU A 114 6.00 3.51 -7.21
N ALA A 115 6.10 3.64 -8.54
CA ALA A 115 6.96 4.64 -9.17
C ALA A 115 6.49 6.07 -8.86
N GLN A 116 5.18 6.32 -8.90
CA GLN A 116 4.59 7.62 -8.56
C GLN A 116 4.78 7.99 -7.08
N LEU A 117 4.68 7.00 -6.19
CA LEU A 117 4.85 7.17 -4.74
C LEU A 117 6.32 7.18 -4.30
N GLY A 118 7.27 6.92 -5.20
CA GLY A 118 8.69 6.87 -4.86
C GLY A 118 9.08 5.68 -4.00
N LEU A 119 8.36 4.56 -4.14
CA LEU A 119 8.65 3.30 -3.46
C LEU A 119 9.69 2.48 -4.26
N SER A 120 9.57 2.49 -5.60
CA SER A 120 10.49 1.79 -6.49
C SER A 120 11.92 2.34 -6.39
N PRO A 121 12.96 1.50 -6.17
CA PRO A 121 14.34 1.94 -5.93
C PRO A 121 14.88 3.01 -6.89
N GLY A 122 14.68 2.83 -8.19
CA GLY A 122 15.16 3.76 -9.23
C GLY A 122 14.38 5.08 -9.35
N ARG A 123 13.24 5.22 -8.64
CA ARG A 123 12.37 6.42 -8.70
C ARG A 123 12.33 7.20 -7.40
N ARG A 124 13.00 6.71 -6.34
CA ARG A 124 13.00 7.31 -5.00
C ARG A 124 13.53 8.75 -4.99
N SER A 125 14.57 9.05 -5.77
CA SER A 125 15.20 10.37 -5.82
C SER A 125 14.33 11.46 -6.46
N ARG A 126 13.27 11.09 -7.17
CA ARG A 126 12.41 12.02 -7.91
C ARG A 126 11.25 12.56 -7.07
N VAL A 127 10.94 11.94 -5.92
CA VAL A 127 9.84 12.36 -5.05
C VAL A 127 10.38 13.36 -4.01
N GLY A 128 9.77 14.54 -3.98
CA GLY A 128 10.14 15.59 -3.04
C GLY A 128 9.76 15.24 -1.60
N LYS A 129 10.64 15.56 -0.65
CA LYS A 129 10.35 15.42 0.77
C LYS A 129 9.29 16.42 1.21
N VAL A 130 8.42 16.00 2.12
CA VAL A 130 7.44 16.86 2.77
C VAL A 130 8.17 17.80 3.73
N ALA A 131 7.94 19.10 3.55
CA ALA A 131 8.51 20.12 4.42
C ALA A 131 7.92 20.00 5.84
N LYS A 132 8.73 19.53 6.79
CA LYS A 132 8.35 19.51 8.21
C LYS A 132 8.65 20.87 8.84
N LYS A 133 7.62 21.54 9.36
CA LYS A 133 7.80 22.74 10.20
C LYS A 133 8.45 22.29 11.51
N ARG A 134 9.77 22.41 11.62
CA ARG A 134 10.48 22.18 12.88
C ARG A 134 10.12 23.31 13.84
N GLU A 135 9.52 22.96 14.98
CA GLU A 135 9.47 23.88 16.11
C GLU A 135 10.90 24.09 16.59
N ARG A 136 11.41 25.32 16.43
CA ARG A 136 12.68 25.71 17.03
C ARG A 136 12.42 25.98 18.50
N SER A 137 12.79 25.03 19.36
CA SER A 137 12.97 25.30 20.78
C SER A 137 14.39 25.81 21.00
N ALA A 138 14.55 27.06 21.41
CA ALA A 138 15.80 27.54 21.95
C ALA A 138 15.99 26.97 23.37
N GLY A 139 17.24 26.75 23.79
CA GLY A 139 17.52 26.32 25.18
C GLY A 139 16.99 27.30 26.24
N ALA A 140 16.83 28.57 25.88
CA ALA A 140 16.24 29.61 26.72
C ALA A 140 14.72 29.47 26.88
N ASP A 141 14.02 28.77 25.98
CA ASP A 141 12.56 28.58 26.06
C ASP A 141 12.17 27.72 27.26
N ALA A 142 13.08 26.86 27.74
CA ALA A 142 12.90 26.11 28.99
C ALA A 142 12.94 27.01 30.24
N PHE A 143 13.59 28.18 30.15
CA PHE A 143 13.77 29.11 31.27
C PHE A 143 12.79 30.28 31.26
N LEU A 144 12.32 30.70 30.09
CA LEU A 144 11.51 31.91 29.93
C LEU A 144 9.99 31.69 30.06
N GLY A 145 9.53 30.44 30.19
CA GLY A 145 8.11 30.10 30.27
C GLY A 145 7.34 30.42 28.97
N PRO A 146 6.06 30.03 28.88
CA PRO A 146 5.24 30.33 27.70
C PRO A 146 5.11 31.85 27.52
N ARG A 147 5.42 32.36 26.32
CA ARG A 147 5.14 33.76 25.98
C ARG A 147 3.64 34.03 26.12
N ALA A 148 3.29 35.02 26.95
CA ALA A 148 1.94 35.56 27.09
C ALA A 148 1.46 36.23 25.80
#